data_AF-A0A9X1NIK8-F1
#
_entry.id   AF-A0A9X1NIK8-F1
#
_cell.length_a   1.000
_cell.length_b   1.000
_cell.length_c   1.000
_cell.angle_alpha   90.00
_cell.angle_beta   90.00
_cell.angle_gamma   90.00
#
_symmetry.space_group_name_H-M   'P 1'
#
loop_
_entity.id
_entity.type
_entity.pdbx_description
1 polymer ?
#
loop_
_entity_poly.entity_id
_entity_poly.type
_entity_poly.pdbx_seq_one_letter_code
_entity_poly.pdbx_strand_id
1 'polypeptide(L)'
;MSTGESSFYDEHGNYVVYDEHEKVSLAREQEIRELSERVRACLTAAGLSATIRRDYGSIIGADITMEFDVDRPRDFFGGVFASWHASDEVSLVAAYAVGEGRPEDPMVTHNGAIAQAMCDAMIAIMASAGFTVKEAEGEYLPMAVAVLSGPQTS
;
A
#
# COMPACT_ATOMS: atom_id res chain seq x y z
N MET A 1 19.46 -25.52 -28.08
CA MET A 1 19.33 -24.54 -26.98
C MET A 1 17.92 -24.03 -27.02
N SER A 2 17.07 -24.48 -26.09
CA SER A 2 15.66 -24.15 -26.03
C SER A 2 15.50 -22.90 -25.17
N THR A 3 15.20 -21.76 -25.79
CA THR A 3 14.78 -20.56 -25.07
C THR A 3 13.36 -20.82 -24.56
N GLY A 4 13.19 -20.92 -23.25
CA GLY A 4 11.89 -21.12 -22.61
C GLY A 4 11.01 -19.89 -22.80
N GLU A 5 10.22 -19.87 -23.88
CA GLU A 5 9.10 -18.95 -24.00
C GLU A 5 8.03 -19.39 -22.99
N SER A 6 7.92 -18.68 -21.87
CA SER A 6 6.76 -18.82 -20.98
C SER A 6 5.52 -18.44 -21.78
N SER A 7 4.70 -19.43 -22.13
CA SER A 7 3.50 -19.25 -22.93
C SER A 7 2.38 -18.73 -22.01
N PHE A 8 1.86 -17.54 -22.30
CA PHE A 8 0.71 -16.98 -21.59
C PHE A 8 -0.52 -17.03 -22.51
N TYR A 9 -1.62 -17.55 -21.97
CA TYR A 9 -2.90 -17.66 -22.66
C TYR A 9 -3.89 -16.70 -22.00
N ASP A 10 -4.74 -16.04 -22.79
CA ASP A 10 -5.85 -15.26 -22.25
C ASP A 10 -6.97 -16.16 -21.69
N GLU A 11 -8.00 -15.54 -21.10
CA GLU A 11 -9.19 -16.23 -20.57
C GLU A 11 -10.00 -17.00 -21.65
N HIS A 12 -9.69 -16.79 -22.93
CA HIS A 12 -10.30 -17.45 -24.08
C HIS A 12 -9.38 -18.52 -24.71
N GLY A 13 -8.20 -18.76 -24.14
CA GLY A 13 -7.24 -19.75 -24.63
C GLY A 13 -6.43 -19.31 -25.86
N ASN A 14 -6.42 -18.02 -26.20
CA ASN A 14 -5.60 -17.49 -27.29
C ASN A 14 -4.18 -17.20 -26.80
N TYR A 15 -3.22 -17.39 -27.70
CA TYR A 15 -1.83 -17.01 -27.47
C TYR A 15 -1.70 -15.49 -27.49
N VAL A 16 -1.24 -14.90 -26.39
CA VAL A 16 -1.02 -13.46 -26.30
C VAL A 16 0.49 -13.18 -26.39
N VAL A 17 0.90 -12.45 -27.43
CA VAL A 17 2.27 -11.94 -27.55
C VAL A 17 2.32 -10.59 -26.88
N TYR A 18 2.74 -10.58 -25.63
CA TYR A 18 3.12 -9.37 -24.93
C TYR A 18 4.45 -8.85 -25.47
N ASP A 19 4.55 -7.56 -25.76
CA ASP A 19 5.84 -6.94 -26.03
C ASP A 19 6.72 -6.93 -24.77
N GLU A 20 8.00 -6.59 -24.91
CA GLU A 20 8.93 -6.59 -23.76
C GLU A 20 8.50 -5.63 -22.65
N HIS A 21 7.85 -4.51 -23.00
CA HIS A 21 7.37 -3.52 -22.06
C HIS A 21 6.18 -4.06 -21.24
N GLU A 22 5.25 -4.73 -21.91
CA GLU A 22 4.08 -5.34 -21.31
C GLU A 22 4.45 -6.53 -20.39
N LYS A 23 5.46 -7.32 -20.76
CA LYS A 23 6.01 -8.36 -19.88
C LYS A 23 6.65 -7.79 -18.62
N VAL A 24 7.42 -6.70 -18.74
CA VAL A 24 8.03 -6.01 -17.59
C VAL A 24 6.94 -5.43 -16.68
N SER A 25 5.88 -4.87 -17.26
CA SER A 25 4.72 -4.37 -16.52
C SER A 25 4.04 -5.47 -15.72
N LEU A 26 3.69 -6.60 -16.34
CA LEU A 26 3.03 -7.72 -15.66
C LEU A 26 3.89 -8.34 -14.55
N ALA A 27 5.19 -8.51 -14.80
CA ALA A 27 6.11 -8.98 -13.78
C ALA A 27 6.17 -8.01 -12.59
N ARG A 28 6.17 -6.69 -12.86
CA ARG A 28 6.17 -5.66 -11.83
C ARG A 28 4.87 -5.66 -11.02
N GLU A 29 3.72 -5.82 -11.66
CA GLU A 29 2.45 -5.94 -10.94
C GLU A 29 2.44 -7.15 -10.02
N GLN A 30 2.95 -8.29 -10.47
CA GLN A 30 3.04 -9.50 -9.66
C GLN A 30 3.94 -9.30 -8.44
N GLU A 31 5.11 -8.66 -8.61
CA GLU A 31 5.99 -8.31 -7.48
C GLU A 31 5.28 -7.42 -6.45
N ILE A 32 4.51 -6.43 -6.90
CA ILE A 32 3.76 -5.51 -6.03
C ILE A 32 2.64 -6.27 -5.28
N ARG A 33 1.93 -7.16 -5.97
CA ARG A 33 0.88 -8.01 -5.35
C ARG A 33 1.48 -8.94 -4.29
N GLU A 34 2.62 -9.56 -4.56
CA GLU A 34 3.29 -10.40 -3.57
C GLU A 34 3.80 -9.60 -2.38
N LEU A 35 4.34 -8.41 -2.61
CA LEU A 35 4.77 -7.52 -1.53
C LEU A 35 3.58 -7.08 -0.66
N SER A 36 2.44 -6.71 -1.25
CA SER A 36 1.26 -6.28 -0.49
C SER A 36 0.66 -7.41 0.36
N GLU A 37 0.64 -8.63 -0.17
CA GLU A 37 0.24 -9.84 0.57
C GLU A 37 1.17 -10.11 1.76
N ARG A 38 2.48 -9.95 1.60
CA ARG A 38 3.45 -10.08 2.70
C ARG A 38 3.26 -8.99 3.76
N VAL A 39 3.02 -7.74 3.35
CA VAL A 39 2.73 -6.62 4.27
C VAL A 39 1.47 -6.91 5.08
N ARG A 40 0.39 -7.35 4.41
CA ARG A 40 -0.86 -7.74 5.08
C ARG A 40 -0.60 -8.83 6.12
N ALA A 41 0.09 -9.89 5.72
CA ALA A 41 0.41 -10.99 6.63
C ALA A 41 1.23 -10.54 7.84
N CYS A 42 2.21 -9.66 7.64
CA CYS A 42 3.03 -9.09 8.72
C CYS A 42 2.19 -8.30 9.72
N LEU A 43 1.38 -7.34 9.25
CA LEU A 43 0.55 -6.50 10.11
C LEU A 43 -0.52 -7.32 10.85
N THR A 44 -1.17 -8.25 10.16
CA THR A 44 -2.13 -9.18 10.77
C THR A 44 -1.48 -10.06 11.85
N ALA A 45 -0.26 -10.55 11.62
CA ALA A 45 0.48 -11.34 12.62
C ALA A 45 0.84 -10.52 13.86
N ALA A 46 0.99 -9.19 13.73
CA ALA A 46 1.17 -8.27 14.84
C ALA A 46 -0.14 -7.88 15.55
N GLY A 47 -1.28 -8.40 15.10
CA GLY A 47 -2.60 -8.13 15.68
C GLY A 47 -3.29 -6.89 15.12
N LEU A 48 -2.78 -6.29 14.05
CA LEU A 48 -3.42 -5.18 13.36
C LEU A 48 -4.36 -5.70 12.27
N SER A 49 -5.60 -5.19 12.23
CA SER A 49 -6.50 -5.43 11.09
C SER A 49 -5.89 -4.79 9.85
N ALA A 50 -5.60 -5.60 8.83
CA ALA A 50 -4.98 -5.15 7.59
C ALA A 50 -5.76 -5.64 6.37
N THR A 51 -6.12 -4.71 5.48
CA THR A 51 -6.88 -4.99 4.25
C THR A 51 -6.09 -4.50 3.05
N ILE A 52 -6.04 -5.30 1.99
CA ILE A 52 -5.54 -4.85 0.69
C ILE A 52 -6.73 -4.28 -0.07
N ARG A 53 -6.72 -2.98 -0.34
CA ARG A 53 -7.85 -2.30 -0.97
C ARG A 53 -8.00 -2.78 -2.41
N ARG A 54 -9.20 -3.28 -2.74
CA ARG A 54 -9.62 -3.58 -4.11
C ARG A 54 -10.70 -2.61 -4.59
N ASP A 55 -11.55 -2.14 -3.66
CA ASP A 55 -12.68 -1.25 -3.92
C ASP A 55 -12.73 -0.11 -2.88
N TYR A 56 -13.52 0.93 -3.17
CA TYR A 56 -13.80 2.03 -2.23
C TYR A 56 -14.86 1.60 -1.20
N GLY A 57 -14.43 1.24 0.00
CA GLY A 57 -15.30 0.96 1.14
C GLY A 57 -14.71 1.51 2.44
N SER A 58 -15.52 1.62 3.50
CA SER A 58 -15.00 1.94 4.83
C SER A 58 -14.11 0.79 5.30
N ILE A 59 -12.90 1.15 5.72
CA ILE A 59 -11.91 0.23 6.30
C ILE A 59 -11.53 0.82 7.64
N ILE A 60 -11.53 -0.01 8.69
CA ILE A 60 -10.93 0.32 9.97
C ILE A 60 -9.64 -0.48 10.10
N GLY A 61 -8.55 0.23 10.37
CA GLY A 61 -7.22 -0.35 10.52
C GLY A 61 -6.29 -0.03 9.35
N ALA A 62 -5.30 -0.92 9.13
CA ALA A 62 -4.31 -0.76 8.10
C ALA A 62 -4.91 -1.03 6.72
N ASP A 63 -4.73 -0.06 5.83
CA ASP A 63 -5.20 -0.05 4.46
C ASP A 63 -4.00 -0.06 3.52
N ILE A 64 -3.86 -1.17 2.79
CA ILE A 64 -2.74 -1.43 1.90
C ILE A 64 -3.18 -1.14 0.47
N THR A 65 -2.57 -0.11 -0.12
CA THR A 65 -2.80 0.31 -1.51
C THR A 65 -1.62 -0.09 -2.38
N MET A 66 -1.91 -0.49 -3.62
CA MET A 66 -0.93 -0.82 -4.64
C MET A 66 -0.97 0.25 -5.73
N GLU A 67 0.18 0.81 -6.07
CA GLU A 67 0.34 1.74 -7.20
C GLU A 67 1.17 1.06 -8.28
N PHE A 68 0.58 0.87 -9.46
CA PHE A 68 1.18 0.15 -10.58
C PHE A 68 1.78 1.07 -11.66
N ASP A 69 2.08 2.33 -11.34
CA ASP A 69 2.62 3.28 -12.32
C ASP A 69 4.02 2.81 -12.80
N VAL A 70 4.06 2.23 -14.00
CA VAL A 70 5.27 1.66 -14.64
C VAL A 70 6.13 2.73 -15.32
N ASP A 71 5.57 3.91 -15.57
CA ASP A 71 6.26 5.00 -16.27
C ASP A 71 7.09 5.88 -15.31
N ARG A 72 6.95 5.67 -13.99
CA ARG A 72 7.76 6.36 -12.99
C ARG A 72 8.97 5.51 -12.58
N PRO A 73 10.15 6.14 -12.38
CA PRO A 73 11.33 5.43 -11.91
C PRO A 73 11.05 4.77 -10.55
N ARG A 74 11.75 3.66 -10.25
CA ARG A 74 11.61 2.83 -9.03
C ARG A 74 11.50 3.63 -7.72
N ASP A 75 12.10 4.82 -7.69
CA ASP A 75 12.19 5.67 -6.52
C ASP A 75 11.03 6.70 -6.42
N PHE A 76 10.08 6.68 -7.35
CA PHE A 76 8.97 7.63 -7.48
C PHE A 76 7.64 6.88 -7.72
N PHE A 77 6.93 6.51 -6.65
CA PHE A 77 5.48 6.20 -6.69
C PHE A 77 4.99 5.06 -7.60
N GLY A 78 5.72 3.94 -7.65
CA GLY A 78 5.17 2.64 -8.04
C GLY A 78 5.50 1.60 -6.96
N GLY A 79 4.52 1.20 -6.14
CA GLY A 79 4.81 0.39 -4.95
C GLY A 79 3.63 0.06 -4.06
N VAL A 80 3.95 -0.36 -2.83
CA VAL A 80 2.99 -0.75 -1.79
C VAL A 80 3.00 0.31 -0.70
N PHE A 81 1.83 0.86 -0.39
CA PHE A 81 1.63 1.85 0.66
C PHE A 81 0.68 1.30 1.73
N ALA A 82 0.95 1.59 3.00
CA ALA A 82 0.05 1.27 4.10
C ALA A 82 -0.37 2.56 4.81
N SER A 83 -1.67 2.83 4.89
CA SER A 83 -2.24 3.94 5.66
C SER A 83 -3.08 3.41 6.82
N TRP A 84 -3.32 4.20 7.85
CA TRP A 84 -4.19 3.81 8.95
C TRP A 84 -5.50 4.59 8.92
N HIS A 85 -6.63 3.88 9.00
CA HIS A 85 -7.95 4.47 9.11
C HIS A 85 -8.49 4.23 10.52
N ALA A 86 -8.74 5.32 11.25
CA ALA A 86 -9.43 5.28 12.52
C ALA A 86 -10.91 4.88 12.33
N SER A 87 -11.67 4.77 13.42
CA SER A 87 -13.11 4.48 13.31
C SER A 87 -13.83 5.50 12.42
N ASP A 88 -14.90 5.07 11.76
CA ASP A 88 -15.72 5.95 10.91
C ASP A 88 -16.18 7.20 11.65
N GLU A 89 -16.52 7.09 12.95
CA GLU A 89 -16.92 8.23 13.77
C GLU A 89 -15.83 9.30 13.86
N VAL A 90 -14.60 8.91 14.18
CA VAL A 90 -13.46 9.84 14.29
C VAL A 90 -13.11 10.41 12.92
N SER A 91 -13.02 9.55 11.91
CA SER A 91 -12.63 9.93 10.54
C SER A 91 -13.66 10.86 9.90
N LEU A 92 -14.96 10.58 10.03
CA LEU A 92 -16.04 11.40 9.46
C LEU A 92 -16.14 12.76 10.14
N VAL A 93 -16.09 12.81 11.48
CA VAL A 93 -16.19 14.08 12.20
C VAL A 93 -14.99 14.98 11.88
N ALA A 94 -13.78 14.42 11.82
CA ALA A 94 -12.61 15.15 11.37
C ALA A 94 -12.76 15.65 9.93
N ALA A 95 -13.22 14.81 9.01
CA ALA A 95 -13.44 15.18 7.61
C ALA A 95 -14.49 16.30 7.45
N TYR A 96 -15.60 16.25 8.20
CA TYR A 96 -16.60 17.31 8.21
C TYR A 96 -16.04 18.64 8.72
N ALA A 97 -15.27 18.63 9.82
CA ALA A 97 -14.66 19.83 10.36
C ALA A 97 -13.70 20.50 9.35
N VAL A 98 -12.86 19.71 8.65
CA VAL A 98 -12.01 20.21 7.57
C VAL A 98 -12.85 20.78 6.42
N GLY A 99 -13.90 20.06 5.99
CA GLY A 99 -14.80 20.51 4.92
C GLY A 99 -15.53 21.82 5.21
N GLU A 100 -15.81 22.12 6.48
CA GLU A 100 -16.38 23.39 6.94
C GLU A 100 -15.35 24.50 7.19
N GLY A 101 -14.08 24.26 6.85
CA GLY A 101 -13.00 25.25 7.05
C GLY A 101 -12.57 25.41 8.50
N ARG A 102 -12.73 24.37 9.33
CA ARG A 102 -12.33 24.31 10.75
C ARG A 102 -11.18 23.31 10.96
N PRO A 103 -9.99 23.51 10.36
CA PRO A 103 -8.86 22.57 10.48
C PRO A 103 -8.29 22.47 11.90
N GLU A 104 -8.51 23.49 12.73
CA GLU A 104 -8.08 23.54 14.14
C GLU A 104 -9.07 22.81 15.09
N ASP A 105 -10.08 22.13 14.55
CA ASP A 105 -11.03 21.38 15.38
C ASP A 105 -10.28 20.26 16.14
N PRO A 106 -10.55 20.08 17.46
CA PRO A 106 -9.87 19.07 18.26
C PRO A 106 -9.96 17.66 17.67
N MET A 107 -11.04 17.33 16.95
CA MET A 107 -11.18 16.02 16.32
C MET A 107 -10.24 15.84 15.12
N VAL A 108 -9.94 16.92 14.38
CA VAL A 108 -8.93 16.89 13.29
C VAL A 108 -7.55 16.62 13.87
N THR A 109 -7.19 17.33 14.93
CA THR A 109 -5.92 17.11 15.64
C THR A 109 -5.83 15.70 16.21
N HIS A 110 -6.92 15.21 16.82
CA HIS A 110 -6.96 13.86 17.39
C HIS A 110 -6.82 12.77 16.33
N ASN A 111 -7.53 12.89 15.20
CA ASN A 111 -7.44 11.96 14.09
C ASN A 111 -6.01 11.93 13.51
N GLY A 112 -5.39 13.10 13.32
CA GLY A 112 -3.99 13.20 12.89
C GLY A 112 -3.02 12.54 13.87
N ALA A 113 -3.21 12.73 15.18
CA ALA A 113 -2.39 12.08 16.20
C ALA A 113 -2.52 10.55 16.18
N ILE A 114 -3.73 10.01 15.95
CA ILE A 114 -3.94 8.56 15.77
C ILE A 114 -3.21 8.07 14.52
N ALA A 115 -3.38 8.75 13.39
CA ALA A 115 -2.74 8.36 12.13
C ALA A 115 -1.22 8.36 12.25
N GLN A 116 -0.62 9.37 12.88
CA GLN A 116 0.83 9.42 13.11
C GLN A 116 1.30 8.28 14.01
N ALA A 117 0.66 8.08 15.16
CA ALA A 117 1.05 7.02 16.10
C ALA A 117 0.99 5.62 15.45
N MET A 118 -0.02 5.40 14.61
CA MET A 118 -0.17 4.14 13.89
C MET A 118 0.81 4.02 12.73
N CYS A 119 1.17 5.11 12.04
CA CYS A 119 2.25 5.14 11.06
C CYS A 119 3.57 4.68 11.70
N ASP A 120 3.95 5.29 12.83
CA ASP A 120 5.16 4.94 13.58
C ASP A 120 5.16 3.47 14.01
N ALA A 121 4.01 2.98 14.51
CA ALA A 121 3.84 1.59 14.92
C ALA A 121 3.98 0.62 13.74
N MET A 122 3.33 0.91 12.61
CA MET A 122 3.41 0.09 11.39
C MET A 122 4.85 0.03 10.85
N ILE A 123 5.56 1.17 10.85
CA ILE A 123 6.99 1.23 10.50
C ILE A 123 7.80 0.31 11.41
N ALA A 124 7.65 0.44 12.73
CA ALA A 124 8.40 -0.36 13.69
C ALA A 124 8.13 -1.86 13.56
N ILE A 125 6.87 -2.25 13.37
CA ILE A 125 6.46 -3.64 13.18
C ILE A 125 7.08 -4.21 11.90
N MET A 126 6.89 -3.54 10.76
CA MET A 126 7.42 -4.01 9.47
C MET A 126 8.95 -4.05 9.46
N ALA A 127 9.62 -3.05 10.02
CA ALA A 127 11.08 -3.04 10.15
C ALA A 127 11.58 -4.21 11.03
N SER A 128 10.89 -4.52 12.13
CA SER A 128 11.23 -5.68 12.98
C SER A 128 11.08 -7.03 12.26
N ALA A 129 10.17 -7.09 11.28
CA ALA A 129 9.98 -8.24 10.42
C ALA A 129 10.93 -8.25 9.19
N GLY A 130 11.84 -7.28 9.10
CA GLY A 130 12.89 -7.20 8.07
C GLY A 130 12.50 -6.44 6.80
N PHE A 131 11.34 -5.79 6.75
CA PHE A 131 10.96 -4.97 5.60
C PHE A 131 11.78 -3.68 5.56
N THR A 132 12.05 -3.18 4.36
CA THR A 132 12.55 -1.80 4.18
C THR A 132 11.35 -0.88 3.98
N VAL A 133 11.11 0.00 4.95
CA VAL A 133 9.95 0.91 4.99
C VAL A 133 10.39 2.32 5.36
N LYS A 134 9.64 3.31 4.89
CA LYS A 134 9.78 4.71 5.32
C LYS A 134 8.42 5.40 5.35
N GLU A 135 8.34 6.54 6.02
CA GLU A 135 7.20 7.43 5.84
C GLU A 135 7.11 7.85 4.37
N ALA A 136 5.89 7.84 3.81
CA ALA A 136 5.65 8.27 2.45
C ALA A 136 5.89 9.77 2.33
N GLU A 137 6.67 10.16 1.32
CA GLU A 137 6.87 11.56 0.99
C GLU A 137 5.79 11.96 -0.01
N GLY A 138 4.99 12.99 0.29
CA GLY A 138 4.02 13.54 -0.66
C GLY A 138 2.74 14.07 -0.01
N GLU A 139 2.24 15.20 -0.51
CA GLU A 139 1.03 15.86 0.01
C GLU A 139 -0.24 14.99 -0.11
N TYR A 140 -0.23 14.02 -1.03
CA TYR A 140 -1.39 13.16 -1.31
C TYR A 140 -1.44 11.88 -0.47
N LEU A 141 -0.39 11.56 0.28
CA LEU A 141 -0.31 10.36 1.14
C LEU A 141 0.16 10.73 2.56
N PRO A 142 -0.51 11.67 3.25
CA PRO A 142 -0.11 12.06 4.59
C PRO A 142 -0.17 10.86 5.54
N MET A 143 0.90 10.67 6.32
CA MET A 143 1.01 9.62 7.36
C MET A 143 0.80 8.20 6.81
N ALA A 144 1.15 7.97 5.54
CA ALA A 144 1.25 6.65 4.95
C ALA A 144 2.68 6.11 5.09
N VAL A 145 2.81 4.79 5.07
CA VAL A 145 4.09 4.08 5.06
C VAL A 145 4.35 3.56 3.66
N ALA A 146 5.46 3.97 3.05
CA ALA A 146 5.96 3.41 1.80
C ALA A 146 6.79 2.15 2.08
N VAL A 147 6.43 1.04 1.43
CA VAL A 147 7.14 -0.24 1.54
C VAL A 147 8.03 -0.43 0.32
N LEU A 148 9.35 -0.35 0.54
CA LEU A 148 10.35 -0.37 -0.53
C LEU A 148 10.74 -1.80 -0.93
N SER A 149 10.81 -2.70 0.06
CA SER A 149 11.11 -4.12 -0.17
C SER A 149 10.67 -5.00 1.00
N GLY A 150 10.47 -6.30 0.71
CA GLY A 150 10.19 -7.32 1.72
C GLY A 150 11.45 -7.75 2.48
N PRO A 151 11.30 -8.59 3.52
CA PRO A 151 12.43 -9.19 4.22
C PRO A 151 13.35 -9.91 3.24
N GLN A 152 14.66 -9.70 3.40
CA GLN A 152 15.65 -10.49 2.68
C GLN A 152 15.54 -11.93 3.19
N THR A 153 14.98 -12.82 2.38
CA THR A 153 15.02 -14.26 2.65
C THR A 153 16.48 -14.69 2.59
N SER A 154 17.05 -15.01 3.74
CA SER A 154 18.35 -15.69 3.86
C SER A 154 18.24 -17.14 3.41
#